data_AF-A0A954Z9M9-F1
#
_entry.id   AF-A0A954Z9M9-F1
#
_cell.length_a   1.000
_cell.length_b   1.000
_cell.length_c   1.000
_cell.angle_alpha   90.00
_cell.angle_beta   90.00
_cell.angle_gamma   90.00
#
_symmetry.space_group_name_H-M   'P 1'
#
loop_
_entity.id
_entity.type
_entity.pdbx_description
1 polymer ?
#
loop_
_entity_poly.entity_id
_entity_poly.type
_entity_poly.pdbx_seq_one_letter_code
_entity_poly.pdbx_strand_id
1 'polypeptide(L)' 'NGQNGVLIRGSVTGGLTNNTATGNGVDGLQVMGNVGGGANNNVAINNGDDGIDVDGVITGPTTPNSFGGNGDVDFEN' A
#
# COMPACT_ATOMS: atom_id res chain seq x y z
N ASN A 1 -1.66 -13.64 1.69
CA ASN A 1 -2.43 -14.57 0.80
C ASN A 1 -1.64 -14.75 -0.51
N GLY A 2 -2.04 -15.55 -1.52
CA GLY A 2 -1.23 -15.72 -2.76
C GLY A 2 -1.28 -14.55 -3.76
N GLN A 3 -1.92 -13.44 -3.40
CA GLN A 3 -2.15 -12.22 -4.17
C GLN A 3 -1.89 -11.00 -3.26
N ASN A 4 -2.43 -9.83 -3.63
CA ASN A 4 -2.42 -8.62 -2.83
C ASN A 4 -3.18 -8.78 -1.50
N GLY A 5 -2.75 -8.08 -0.44
CA GLY A 5 -3.50 -7.98 0.81
C GLY A 5 -4.82 -7.24 0.60
N VAL A 6 -4.76 -6.05 0.01
CA VAL A 6 -5.91 -5.27 -0.45
C VAL A 6 -5.63 -4.76 -1.87
N LEU A 7 -6.60 -4.91 -2.76
CA LEU A 7 -6.55 -4.34 -4.11
C LEU A 7 -7.77 -3.44 -4.35
N ILE A 8 -7.52 -2.19 -4.72
CA ILE A 8 -8.54 -1.24 -5.15
C ILE A 8 -8.26 -0.86 -6.60
N ARG A 9 -9.13 -1.27 -7.52
CA ARG A 9 -8.97 -1.02 -8.97
C ARG A 9 -9.34 0.40 -9.42
N GLY A 10 -9.54 1.33 -8.49
CA GLY A 10 -9.97 2.69 -8.80
C GLY A 10 -9.51 3.66 -7.72
N SER A 11 -9.90 4.93 -7.85
CA SER A 11 -9.45 5.97 -6.93
C SER A 11 -10.12 5.86 -5.56
N VAL A 12 -9.36 6.24 -4.53
CA VAL A 12 -9.82 6.37 -3.14
C VAL A 12 -9.90 7.86 -2.81
N THR A 13 -11.11 8.37 -2.59
CA THR A 13 -11.28 9.78 -2.16
C THR A 13 -10.74 10.01 -0.74
N GLY A 14 -10.82 8.99 0.11
CA GLY A 14 -10.22 8.96 1.46
C GLY A 14 -8.76 8.54 1.44
N GLY A 15 -8.26 7.98 2.55
CA GLY A 15 -6.87 7.52 2.68
C GLY A 15 -6.75 6.03 2.96
N LEU A 16 -5.56 5.49 2.71
CA LEU A 16 -5.11 4.19 3.20
C LEU A 16 -4.49 4.40 4.58
N THR A 17 -5.26 4.27 5.65
CA THR A 17 -4.76 4.56 6.99
C THR A 17 -4.96 3.43 7.98
N ASN A 18 -3.93 3.15 8.79
CA ASN A 18 -3.99 2.16 9.87
C ASN A 18 -4.31 0.74 9.39
N ASN A 19 -3.82 0.36 8.21
CA ASN A 19 -3.98 -1.00 7.69
C ASN A 19 -2.76 -1.86 8.06
N THR A 20 -3.00 -3.16 8.23
CA THR A 20 -1.95 -4.17 8.38
C THR A 20 -2.04 -5.16 7.24
N ALA A 21 -1.03 -5.20 6.37
CA ALA A 21 -0.95 -6.09 5.23
C ALA A 21 0.42 -6.79 5.22
N THR A 22 0.49 -7.99 5.77
CA THR A 22 1.74 -8.74 5.92
C THR A 22 1.64 -10.15 5.33
N GLY A 23 2.74 -10.66 4.77
CA GLY A 23 2.77 -12.04 4.23
C GLY A 23 1.88 -12.24 3.01
N ASN A 24 1.71 -11.22 2.17
CA ASN A 24 1.00 -11.34 0.90
C ASN A 24 1.93 -11.77 -0.22
N GLY A 25 1.38 -12.39 -1.26
CA GLY A 25 2.14 -13.04 -2.33
C GLY A 25 2.55 -12.07 -3.43
N VAL A 26 1.91 -10.91 -3.46
CA VAL A 26 2.23 -9.77 -4.32
C VAL A 26 2.29 -8.56 -3.38
N ASP A 27 1.45 -7.55 -3.52
CA ASP A 27 1.55 -6.32 -2.71
C ASP A 27 0.86 -6.43 -1.35
N GLY A 28 1.28 -5.60 -0.40
CA GLY A 28 0.52 -5.37 0.82
C GLY A 28 -0.80 -4.65 0.51
N LEU A 29 -0.72 -3.41 0.04
CA LEU A 29 -1.87 -2.58 -0.36
C LEU A 29 -1.63 -2.02 -1.77
N GLN A 30 -2.52 -2.32 -2.72
CA GLN A 30 -2.44 -1.79 -4.08
C GLN A 30 -3.67 -0.94 -4.43
N VAL A 31 -3.43 0.25 -5.00
CA VAL A 31 -4.47 1.13 -5.55
C VAL A 31 -4.11 1.51 -6.99
N MET A 32 -4.91 1.07 -7.96
CA MET A 32 -4.69 1.36 -9.38
C MET A 32 -5.18 2.77 -9.80
N GLY A 33 -5.16 3.74 -8.89
CA GLY A 33 -5.76 5.06 -9.06
C GLY A 33 -5.37 6.03 -7.96
N ASN A 34 -5.93 7.24 -7.98
CA ASN A 34 -5.50 8.31 -7.06
C ASN A 34 -5.96 8.04 -5.61
N VAL A 35 -5.18 8.50 -4.64
CA VAL A 35 -5.54 8.45 -3.21
C VAL A 35 -5.55 9.86 -2.62
N GLY A 36 -6.74 10.35 -2.29
CA GLY A 36 -6.95 11.72 -1.84
C GLY A 36 -6.42 12.00 -0.42
N GLY A 37 -6.66 11.08 0.50
CA GLY A 37 -6.46 11.24 1.94
C GLY A 37 -5.09 10.80 2.46
N GLY A 38 -4.20 10.36 1.59
CA GLY A 38 -2.87 9.87 1.98
C GLY A 38 -2.79 8.36 2.19
N ALA A 39 -1.57 7.90 2.46
CA ALA A 39 -1.25 6.52 2.78
C ALA A 39 -0.29 6.49 3.98
N ASN A 40 -0.84 6.53 5.20
CA ASN A 40 -0.04 6.67 6.42
C ASN A 40 -0.55 5.79 7.56
N ASN A 41 0.34 5.52 8.51
CA ASN A 41 0.19 4.63 9.66
C ASN A 41 -0.10 3.18 9.27
N ASN A 42 0.35 2.73 8.11
CA ASN A 42 0.18 1.34 7.67
C ASN A 42 1.38 0.48 8.08
N VAL A 43 1.13 -0.82 8.24
CA VAL A 43 2.14 -1.86 8.44
C VAL A 43 2.12 -2.77 7.22
N ALA A 44 3.15 -2.72 6.39
CA ALA A 44 3.27 -3.56 5.21
C ALA A 44 4.64 -4.26 5.18
N ILE A 45 4.67 -5.52 5.61
CA ILE A 45 5.90 -6.25 5.94
C ILE A 45 5.83 -7.66 5.34
N ASN A 46 6.94 -8.14 4.77
CA ASN A 46 7.07 -9.47 4.19
C ASN A 46 6.03 -9.76 3.10
N ASN A 47 5.72 -8.80 2.24
CA ASN A 47 4.93 -9.04 1.03
C ASN A 47 5.84 -9.49 -0.12
N GLY A 48 5.27 -10.19 -1.10
CA GLY A 48 6.01 -10.82 -2.18
C GLY A 48 6.52 -9.85 -3.23
N ASP A 49 5.89 -8.68 -3.32
CA ASP A 49 6.27 -7.56 -4.17
C ASP A 49 6.31 -6.29 -3.31
N ASP A 50 5.44 -5.30 -3.51
CA ASP A 50 5.53 -4.04 -2.78
C ASP A 50 4.83 -4.05 -1.40
N GLY A 51 5.28 -3.17 -0.51
CA GLY A 51 4.55 -2.88 0.72
C GLY A 51 3.22 -2.17 0.42
N ILE A 52 3.31 -1.01 -0.22
CA ILE A 52 2.17 -0.22 -0.72
C ILE A 52 2.51 0.24 -2.14
N ASP A 53 1.61 -0.03 -3.08
CA ASP A 53 1.72 0.39 -4.48
C ASP A 53 0.50 1.24 -4.88
N VAL A 54 0.74 2.43 -5.42
CA VAL A 54 -0.28 3.33 -5.93
C VAL A 54 0.07 3.78 -7.36
N ASP A 55 -0.62 3.24 -8.36
CA ASP A 55 -0.48 3.62 -9.79
C ASP A 55 -1.02 5.03 -10.13
N GLY A 56 -1.14 5.92 -9.15
CA GLY A 56 -1.78 7.22 -9.26
C GLY A 56 -1.11 8.25 -8.38
N VAL A 57 -1.77 9.39 -8.16
CA VAL A 57 -1.23 10.43 -7.28
C VAL A 57 -1.83 10.30 -5.88
N ILE A 58 -0.96 10.25 -4.87
CA ILE A 58 -1.33 10.50 -3.49
C ILE A 58 -1.24 12.00 -3.17
N THR A 59 -2.34 12.60 -2.72
CA THR A 59 -2.38 14.02 -2.35
C THR A 59 -2.28 14.27 -0.85
N GLY A 60 -2.40 13.23 -0.02
CA GLY A 60 -2.29 13.30 1.44
C GLY A 60 -0.93 12.84 1.97
N PRO A 61 -0.77 12.76 3.30
CA PRO A 61 0.48 12.31 3.91
C PRO A 61 0.78 10.84 3.59
N THR A 62 2.04 10.52 3.30
CA THR A 62 2.52 9.16 3.04
C THR A 62 3.37 8.58 4.19
N THR A 63 3.39 9.27 5.33
CA THR A 63 4.20 8.89 6.50
C THR A 63 3.46 9.20 7.80
N PRO A 64 3.80 8.50 8.91
CA PRO A 64 4.76 7.39 9.00
C PRO A 64 4.17 6.07 8.51
N ASN A 65 4.98 5.14 8.01
CA ASN A 65 4.57 3.75 7.75
C ASN A 65 5.67 2.81 8.25
N SER A 66 5.29 1.56 8.55
CA SER A 66 6.21 0.51 8.99
C SER A 66 6.38 -0.52 7.89
N PHE A 67 7.56 -0.55 7.29
CA PHE A 67 7.91 -1.45 6.21
C PHE A 67 9.06 -2.38 6.57
N GLY A 68 9.23 -3.44 5.78
CA GLY A 68 10.39 -4.31 5.87
C GLY A 68 10.15 -5.68 5.23
N GLY A 69 11.18 -6.19 4.55
CA GLY A 69 11.16 -7.54 3.98
C GLY A 69 10.21 -7.73 2.81
N ASN A 70 9.74 -6.65 2.18
CA ASN A 70 8.98 -6.71 0.93
C ASN A 70 9.91 -7.11 -0.24
N GLY A 71 9.33 -7.63 -1.32
CA GLY A 71 10.06 -8.26 -2.41
C GLY A 71 10.75 -7.28 -3.35
N ASP A 72 10.13 -6.13 -3.60
CA ASP A 72 10.68 -5.05 -4.42
C ASP A 72 10.84 -3.76 -3.59
N VAL A 73 9.86 -2.85 -3.60
CA VAL A 73 9.92 -1.60 -2.85
C VAL A 73 8.94 -1.57 -1.67
N ASP A 74 9.30 -0.81 -0.65
CA ASP A 74 8.45 -0.65 0.52
C ASP A 74 7.21 0.23 0.23
N PHE A 75 7.36 1.23 -0.65
CA PHE A 75 6.30 2.18 -1.02
C PHE A 75 6.55 2.75 -2.42
N GLU A 76 5.65 2.44 -3.37
CA GLU A 76 5.60 2.95 -4.74
C GLU A 76 4.41 3.92 -4.87
N ASN A 77 4.63 5.09 -5.49
CA ASN A 77 3.60 6.07 -5.86
C ASN A 77 4.12 7.10 -6.87
#